data_AF-A0A6N9H691-F1
#
_entry.id   AF-A0A6N9H691-F1
#
_cell.length_a   1.000
_cell.length_b   1.000
_cell.length_c   1.000
_cell.angle_alpha   90.00
_cell.angle_beta   90.00
_cell.angle_gamma   90.00
#
_symmetry.space_group_name_H-M   'P 1'
#
loop_
_entity.id
_entity.type
_entity.pdbx_description
1 polymer ?
#
loop_
_entity_poly.entity_id
_entity_poly.type
_entity_poly.pdbx_seq_one_letter_code
_entity_poly.pdbx_strand_id
1 'polypeptide(L)'
;MSPSDEFRTAMRGYEKNEVEARIGQLRQEIDSLRKALADARSQVITADRAKLQIAGELSEARAQLKKASTDQGEAQGAPGSRIDHLLKIAESQARETLAQATADAETIRNKARADAASARARMHTESDDTLNSARSEAEATTQSAELRAAETIASAETRAEEIRAAAEREASQLRETVAAEAAEARESLKRELASRSADAGAEAAQLTARAKEEAEERLSSARAQAERATKEADAHAEQVTSEAQEQARVATEGARAQAERVTREAAAEAERVTAEANAEAERLRTEAQEAHASARAAADALDVELAERRQAHEKDEQERFARAAEESRRLHEEAKARAAKADEEAREAAQRAEAARQEAVEKADTIIADGRKRAQDLIAEARATAEATIEESSAEAKRNVQAAQSQVDLLTKQRRTITAQLEQLRSMFSAPGLFEGVDFDDDKSDQAAKAAVPTERIASESELRAIAERADDAADDAEVSEAQAAPIAQDQDPDQGEEQSQGQDTAHDSAQDADDGAAAGQAPGRAQEQEAPREPRADTLVIDAEAVSAQGADGQSAEAPATQAIDAQATEAHEVVADGAKDEVFDAEGGAEFDGSLDHGGEADKRLR
;
A
#
# COMPACT_ATOMS: atom_id res chain seq x y z
N MET A 1 -29.41 30.61 -36.52
CA MET A 1 -29.13 29.15 -36.55
C MET A 1 -30.41 28.36 -36.33
N SER A 2 -30.46 27.07 -36.69
CA SER A 2 -31.50 26.14 -36.23
C SER A 2 -31.00 25.44 -34.95
N PRO A 3 -31.65 25.62 -33.78
CA PRO A 3 -31.17 25.01 -32.54
C PRO A 3 -31.34 23.49 -32.56
N SER A 4 -30.29 22.76 -32.20
CA SER A 4 -30.14 21.29 -32.29
C SER A 4 -31.42 20.52 -31.93
N ASP A 5 -31.87 19.67 -32.85
CA ASP A 5 -33.20 19.02 -32.80
C ASP A 5 -33.16 17.62 -32.17
N GLU A 6 -32.11 17.32 -31.39
CA GLU A 6 -31.87 16.04 -30.73
C GLU A 6 -32.24 16.10 -29.24
N PHE A 7 -33.31 15.40 -28.85
CA PHE A 7 -33.70 15.22 -27.46
C PHE A 7 -32.83 14.17 -26.77
N ARG A 8 -32.52 14.34 -25.47
CA ARG A 8 -31.78 13.31 -24.72
C ARG A 8 -32.59 12.02 -24.67
N THR A 9 -31.91 10.89 -24.82
CA THR A 9 -32.55 9.56 -24.86
C THR A 9 -32.42 8.86 -23.52
N ALA A 10 -33.56 8.60 -22.87
CA ALA A 10 -33.68 7.81 -21.65
C ALA A 10 -33.94 6.32 -21.96
N MET A 11 -33.95 5.50 -20.91
CA MET A 11 -34.26 4.05 -20.91
C MET A 11 -35.56 3.61 -21.65
N ARG A 12 -36.42 4.55 -22.05
CA ARG A 12 -37.73 4.26 -22.67
C ARG A 12 -38.10 5.20 -23.83
N GLY A 13 -37.13 5.87 -24.44
CA GLY A 13 -37.31 6.89 -25.48
C GLY A 13 -36.82 8.27 -25.03
N TYR A 14 -37.20 9.32 -25.75
CA TYR A 14 -36.75 10.69 -25.46
C TYR A 14 -37.25 11.23 -24.11
N GLU A 15 -36.46 12.12 -23.52
CA GLU A 15 -36.78 12.77 -22.24
C GLU A 15 -38.06 13.62 -22.34
N LYS A 16 -39.10 13.21 -21.60
CA LYS A 16 -40.45 13.77 -21.70
C LYS A 16 -40.46 15.28 -21.42
N ASN A 17 -39.67 15.73 -20.46
CA ASN A 17 -39.65 17.12 -20.02
C ASN A 17 -39.00 18.03 -21.08
N GLU A 18 -37.94 17.57 -21.76
CA GLU A 18 -37.31 18.29 -22.87
C GLU A 18 -38.26 18.38 -24.08
N VAL A 19 -38.95 17.29 -24.41
CA VAL A 19 -39.97 17.24 -25.47
C VAL A 19 -41.15 18.16 -25.17
N GLU A 20 -41.69 18.16 -23.94
CA GLU A 20 -42.80 19.06 -23.56
C GLU A 20 -42.36 20.53 -23.53
N ALA A 21 -41.11 20.84 -23.14
CA ALA A 21 -40.56 22.19 -23.22
C ALA A 21 -40.41 22.69 -24.67
N ARG A 22 -39.83 21.88 -25.57
CA ARG A 22 -39.69 22.20 -27.01
C ARG A 22 -41.05 22.38 -27.69
N ILE A 23 -42.04 21.54 -27.36
CA ILE A 23 -43.42 21.70 -27.83
C ILE A 23 -44.05 23.00 -27.29
N GLY A 24 -43.71 23.41 -26.07
CA GLY A 24 -44.09 24.72 -25.52
C GLY A 24 -43.50 25.89 -26.31
N GLN A 25 -42.19 25.86 -26.55
CA GLN A 25 -41.44 26.85 -27.33
C GLN A 25 -42.01 26.99 -28.75
N LEU A 26 -42.16 25.89 -29.48
CA LEU A 26 -42.70 25.89 -30.85
C LEU A 26 -44.14 26.42 -30.92
N ARG A 27 -44.96 26.22 -29.88
CA ARG A 27 -46.31 26.84 -29.81
C ARG A 27 -46.24 28.35 -29.64
N GLN A 28 -45.36 28.85 -28.77
CA GLN A 28 -45.15 30.29 -28.57
C GLN A 28 -44.62 30.96 -29.85
N GLU A 29 -43.72 30.30 -30.57
CA GLU A 29 -43.20 30.76 -31.86
C GLU A 29 -44.27 30.76 -32.96
N ILE A 30 -45.08 29.70 -33.07
CA ILE A 30 -46.21 29.65 -34.01
C ILE A 30 -47.21 30.80 -33.74
N ASP A 31 -47.51 31.10 -32.48
CA ASP A 31 -48.44 32.18 -32.13
C ASP A 31 -47.83 33.59 -32.27
N SER A 32 -46.52 33.76 -32.08
CA SER A 32 -45.83 35.03 -32.39
C SER A 32 -45.77 35.29 -33.89
N LEU A 33 -45.47 34.27 -34.71
CA LEU A 33 -45.51 34.34 -36.18
C LEU A 33 -46.93 34.60 -36.70
N ARG A 34 -47.96 33.99 -36.11
CA ARG A 34 -49.38 34.29 -36.42
C ARG A 34 -49.73 35.75 -36.12
N LYS A 35 -49.25 36.30 -35.00
CA LYS A 35 -49.44 37.71 -34.65
C LYS A 35 -48.74 38.63 -35.65
N ALA A 36 -47.46 38.39 -35.95
CA ALA A 36 -46.70 39.17 -36.93
C ALA A 36 -47.37 39.15 -38.32
N LEU A 37 -47.92 37.99 -38.74
CA LEU A 37 -48.69 37.86 -39.99
C LEU A 37 -50.02 38.64 -39.96
N ALA A 38 -50.71 38.72 -38.81
CA ALA A 38 -51.91 39.52 -38.66
C ALA A 38 -51.60 41.03 -38.69
N ASP A 39 -50.53 41.45 -38.00
CA ASP A 39 -50.07 42.83 -37.97
C ASP A 39 -49.62 43.28 -39.38
N ALA A 40 -48.84 42.47 -40.09
CA ALA A 40 -48.45 42.75 -41.48
C ALA A 40 -49.66 42.84 -42.44
N ARG A 41 -50.67 41.97 -42.29
CA ARG A 41 -51.92 42.08 -43.05
C ARG A 41 -52.68 43.38 -42.75
N SER A 42 -52.67 43.85 -41.50
CA SER A 42 -53.28 45.13 -41.13
C SER A 42 -52.56 46.34 -41.76
N GLN A 43 -51.23 46.26 -41.88
CA GLN A 43 -50.41 47.28 -42.56
C GLN A 43 -50.72 47.33 -44.06
N VAL A 44 -50.83 46.18 -44.74
CA VAL A 44 -51.23 46.13 -46.16
C VAL A 44 -52.62 46.73 -46.38
N ILE A 45 -53.61 46.35 -45.56
CA ILE A 45 -54.97 46.92 -45.64
C ILE A 45 -54.96 48.45 -45.42
N THR A 46 -54.06 48.95 -44.56
CA THR A 46 -53.91 50.40 -44.31
C THR A 46 -53.22 51.11 -45.47
N ALA A 47 -52.20 50.50 -46.08
CA ALA A 47 -51.53 51.01 -47.28
C ALA A 47 -52.47 51.03 -48.50
N ASP A 48 -53.31 50.01 -48.70
CA ASP A 48 -54.31 50.00 -49.77
C ASP A 48 -55.41 51.06 -49.55
N ARG A 49 -55.82 51.33 -48.30
CA ARG A 49 -56.70 52.47 -47.98
C ARG A 49 -56.06 53.81 -48.33
N ALA A 50 -54.81 54.04 -47.88
CA ALA A 50 -54.08 55.26 -48.19
C ALA A 50 -53.91 55.46 -49.71
N LYS A 51 -53.60 54.38 -50.44
CA LYS A 51 -53.51 54.36 -51.91
C LYS A 51 -54.85 54.67 -52.60
N LEU A 52 -55.97 54.18 -52.05
CA LEU A 52 -57.31 54.53 -52.54
C LEU A 52 -57.70 55.98 -52.22
N GLN A 53 -57.29 56.52 -51.06
CA GLN A 53 -57.47 57.93 -50.71
C GLN A 53 -56.68 58.82 -51.66
N ILE A 54 -55.38 58.57 -51.85
CA ILE A 54 -54.52 59.29 -52.79
C ILE A 54 -55.05 59.18 -54.24
N ALA A 55 -55.60 58.02 -54.64
CA ALA A 55 -56.23 57.88 -55.95
C ALA A 55 -57.54 58.68 -56.07
N GLY A 56 -58.32 58.79 -54.98
CA GLY A 56 -59.50 59.64 -54.88
C GLY A 56 -59.13 61.13 -54.98
N GLU A 57 -58.18 61.58 -54.16
CA GLU A 57 -57.64 62.95 -54.14
C GLU A 57 -57.03 63.32 -55.51
N LEU A 58 -56.29 62.42 -56.15
CA LEU A 58 -55.76 62.63 -57.51
C LEU A 58 -56.88 62.72 -58.56
N SER A 59 -57.95 61.94 -58.40
CA SER A 59 -59.14 62.02 -59.26
C SER A 59 -59.90 63.33 -59.05
N GLU A 60 -60.04 63.77 -57.80
CA GLU A 60 -60.70 65.03 -57.45
C GLU A 60 -59.87 66.24 -57.88
N ALA A 61 -58.55 66.24 -57.67
CA ALA A 61 -57.65 67.25 -58.20
C ALA A 61 -57.69 67.32 -59.73
N ARG A 62 -57.79 66.18 -60.42
CA ARG A 62 -58.02 66.13 -61.88
C ARG A 62 -59.40 66.67 -62.29
N ALA A 63 -60.44 66.41 -61.49
CA ALA A 63 -61.77 66.96 -61.73
C ALA A 63 -61.84 68.47 -61.47
N GLN A 64 -61.17 68.97 -60.42
CA GLN A 64 -61.00 70.38 -60.12
C GLN A 64 -60.17 71.08 -61.21
N LEU A 65 -59.07 70.48 -61.67
CA LEU A 65 -58.26 71.02 -62.78
C LEU A 65 -59.03 71.02 -64.11
N LYS A 66 -59.82 69.98 -64.40
CA LYS A 66 -60.72 69.96 -65.56
C LYS A 66 -61.82 71.02 -65.44
N LYS A 67 -62.41 71.19 -64.25
CA LYS A 67 -63.41 72.23 -63.99
C LYS A 67 -62.78 73.62 -64.17
N ALA A 68 -61.61 73.88 -63.58
CA ALA A 68 -60.87 75.10 -63.78
C ALA A 68 -60.56 75.36 -65.26
N SER A 69 -60.22 74.33 -66.06
CA SER A 69 -60.03 74.48 -67.51
C SER A 69 -61.33 74.72 -68.31
N THR A 70 -62.49 74.44 -67.72
CA THR A 70 -63.81 74.69 -68.31
C THR A 70 -64.32 76.09 -67.93
N ASP A 71 -64.19 76.45 -66.65
CA ASP A 71 -64.53 77.77 -66.11
C ASP A 71 -63.54 78.87 -66.58
N GLN A 72 -62.35 78.49 -67.09
CA GLN A 72 -61.35 79.40 -67.67
C GLN A 72 -61.76 80.07 -69.00
N GLY A 73 -62.94 79.75 -69.55
CA GLY A 73 -63.44 80.39 -70.77
C GLY A 73 -63.61 81.92 -70.65
N GLU A 74 -63.89 82.44 -69.45
CA GLU A 74 -64.30 83.85 -69.26
C GLU A 74 -63.60 84.55 -68.07
N ALA A 75 -62.26 84.56 -68.03
CA ALA A 75 -61.49 85.36 -67.05
C ALA A 75 -60.19 85.99 -67.61
N GLN A 76 -60.25 87.28 -67.92
CA GLN A 76 -59.14 88.06 -68.48
C GLN A 76 -57.98 88.26 -67.49
N GLY A 77 -56.75 88.13 -67.99
CA GLY A 77 -55.51 88.48 -67.30
C GLY A 77 -54.34 88.29 -68.26
N ALA A 78 -53.31 89.14 -68.18
CA ALA A 78 -52.18 89.09 -69.11
C ALA A 78 -51.44 87.74 -69.01
N PRO A 79 -51.06 87.11 -70.14
CA PRO A 79 -50.57 85.72 -70.12
C PRO A 79 -49.27 85.52 -69.33
N GLY A 80 -48.36 86.51 -69.32
CA GLY A 80 -47.06 86.43 -68.61
C GLY A 80 -47.22 86.16 -67.11
N SER A 81 -47.93 87.03 -66.38
CA SER A 81 -48.06 86.89 -64.91
C SER A 81 -48.77 85.60 -64.47
N ARG A 82 -49.58 84.99 -65.34
CA ARG A 82 -50.21 83.67 -65.10
C ARG A 82 -49.20 82.53 -65.27
N ILE A 83 -48.24 82.66 -66.21
CA ILE A 83 -47.11 81.73 -66.37
C ILE A 83 -46.16 81.86 -65.18
N ASP A 84 -45.79 83.07 -64.76
CA ASP A 84 -44.88 83.29 -63.62
C ASP A 84 -45.45 82.71 -62.31
N HIS A 85 -46.76 82.87 -62.07
CA HIS A 85 -47.40 82.30 -60.88
C HIS A 85 -47.42 80.76 -60.91
N LEU A 86 -47.66 80.14 -62.07
CA LEU A 86 -47.60 78.69 -62.24
C LEU A 86 -46.17 78.15 -62.12
N LEU A 87 -45.17 78.86 -62.67
CA LEU A 87 -43.75 78.54 -62.49
C LEU A 87 -43.35 78.64 -61.01
N LYS A 88 -43.79 79.67 -60.29
CA LYS A 88 -43.49 79.85 -58.85
C LYS A 88 -44.15 78.78 -57.98
N ILE A 89 -45.37 78.35 -58.30
CA ILE A 89 -46.02 77.20 -57.65
C ILE A 89 -45.26 75.90 -57.95
N ALA A 90 -44.93 75.63 -59.22
CA ALA A 90 -44.20 74.44 -59.62
C ALA A 90 -42.79 74.39 -59.01
N GLU A 91 -42.08 75.52 -58.95
CA GLU A 91 -40.78 75.62 -58.29
C GLU A 91 -40.91 75.42 -56.77
N SER A 92 -41.93 75.97 -56.11
CA SER A 92 -42.17 75.75 -54.69
C SER A 92 -42.46 74.28 -54.38
N GLN A 93 -43.39 73.66 -55.11
CA GLN A 93 -43.75 72.25 -54.96
C GLN A 93 -42.59 71.31 -55.30
N ALA A 94 -41.73 71.69 -56.24
CA ALA A 94 -40.54 70.92 -56.54
C ALA A 94 -39.44 71.12 -55.49
N ARG A 95 -39.20 72.35 -54.98
CA ARG A 95 -38.29 72.58 -53.82
C ARG A 95 -38.74 71.76 -52.61
N GLU A 96 -40.04 71.71 -52.34
CA GLU A 96 -40.66 70.90 -51.28
C GLU A 96 -40.46 69.39 -51.48
N THR A 97 -40.82 68.84 -52.65
CA THR A 97 -40.61 67.41 -52.93
C THR A 97 -39.13 67.02 -53.02
N LEU A 98 -38.24 67.94 -53.39
CA LEU A 98 -36.79 67.72 -53.31
C LEU A 98 -36.26 67.74 -51.87
N ALA A 99 -36.79 68.61 -51.00
CA ALA A 99 -36.47 68.63 -49.58
C ALA A 99 -36.96 67.35 -48.88
N GLN A 100 -38.19 66.93 -49.18
CA GLN A 100 -38.75 65.65 -48.73
C GLN A 100 -37.89 64.47 -49.19
N ALA A 101 -37.58 64.38 -50.49
CA ALA A 101 -36.75 63.28 -51.02
C ALA A 101 -35.32 63.25 -50.46
N THR A 102 -34.79 64.38 -49.96
CA THR A 102 -33.52 64.38 -49.19
C THR A 102 -33.69 63.95 -47.74
N ALA A 103 -34.74 64.40 -47.05
CA ALA A 103 -35.04 63.96 -45.69
C ALA A 103 -35.36 62.45 -45.63
N ASP A 104 -36.12 61.94 -46.60
CA ASP A 104 -36.38 60.51 -46.78
C ASP A 104 -35.08 59.73 -47.02
N ALA A 105 -34.20 60.22 -47.89
CA ALA A 105 -32.93 59.58 -48.19
C ALA A 105 -31.97 59.54 -46.99
N GLU A 106 -31.92 60.60 -46.18
CA GLU A 106 -31.14 60.65 -44.95
C GLU A 106 -31.74 59.76 -43.87
N THR A 107 -33.07 59.73 -43.74
CA THR A 107 -33.79 58.83 -42.84
C THR A 107 -33.53 57.36 -43.19
N ILE A 108 -33.59 56.99 -44.49
CA ILE A 108 -33.28 55.64 -44.97
C ILE A 108 -31.82 55.25 -44.65
N ARG A 109 -30.85 56.16 -44.85
CA ARG A 109 -29.44 55.90 -44.49
C ARG A 109 -29.24 55.73 -42.99
N ASN A 110 -29.77 56.64 -42.19
CA ASN A 110 -29.57 56.66 -40.74
C ASN A 110 -30.25 55.45 -40.10
N LYS A 111 -31.47 55.10 -40.55
CA LYS A 111 -32.13 53.86 -40.15
C LYS A 111 -31.32 52.63 -40.56
N ALA A 112 -30.91 52.48 -41.81
CA ALA A 112 -30.15 51.30 -42.25
C ALA A 112 -28.80 51.15 -41.54
N ARG A 113 -28.16 52.26 -41.15
CA ARG A 113 -26.96 52.26 -40.29
C ARG A 113 -27.27 51.82 -38.86
N ALA A 114 -28.33 52.35 -38.24
CA ALA A 114 -28.75 51.99 -36.88
C ALA A 114 -29.22 50.53 -36.79
N ASP A 115 -30.01 50.07 -37.78
CA ASP A 115 -30.45 48.67 -37.89
C ASP A 115 -29.23 47.73 -38.06
N ALA A 116 -28.25 48.09 -38.91
CA ALA A 116 -27.01 47.33 -39.08
C ALA A 116 -26.09 47.33 -37.84
N ALA A 117 -26.03 48.42 -37.09
CA ALA A 117 -25.29 48.50 -35.83
C ALA A 117 -25.97 47.67 -34.72
N SER A 118 -27.30 47.77 -34.57
CA SER A 118 -28.07 46.98 -33.60
C SER A 118 -28.04 45.49 -33.94
N ALA A 119 -28.02 45.11 -35.22
CA ALA A 119 -27.84 43.72 -35.64
C ALA A 119 -26.47 43.18 -35.17
N ARG A 120 -25.37 43.88 -35.47
CA ARG A 120 -24.02 43.46 -35.02
C ARG A 120 -23.92 43.37 -33.51
N ALA A 121 -24.34 44.40 -32.78
CA ALA A 121 -24.25 44.42 -31.31
C ALA A 121 -24.95 43.21 -30.67
N ARG A 122 -26.15 42.85 -31.15
CA ARG A 122 -26.87 41.64 -30.68
C ARG A 122 -26.11 40.35 -31.00
N MET A 123 -25.51 40.26 -32.17
CA MET A 123 -24.83 39.05 -32.64
C MET A 123 -23.45 38.87 -32.00
N HIS A 124 -22.79 39.95 -31.60
CA HIS A 124 -21.66 39.90 -30.68
C HIS A 124 -22.11 39.37 -29.32
N THR A 125 -23.13 39.96 -28.68
CA THR A 125 -23.65 39.45 -27.39
C THR A 125 -24.08 37.98 -27.44
N GLU A 126 -24.80 37.54 -28.48
CA GLU A 126 -25.18 36.13 -28.67
C GLU A 126 -23.97 35.20 -28.88
N SER A 127 -22.91 35.71 -29.54
CA SER A 127 -21.64 34.99 -29.69
C SER A 127 -20.87 34.90 -28.37
N ASP A 128 -20.82 35.98 -27.60
CA ASP A 128 -20.17 36.00 -26.29
C ASP A 128 -20.92 35.11 -25.28
N ASP A 129 -22.26 35.13 -25.29
CA ASP A 129 -23.10 34.24 -24.48
C ASP A 129 -22.87 32.77 -24.84
N THR A 130 -22.79 32.41 -26.13
CA THR A 130 -22.49 31.03 -26.55
C THR A 130 -21.07 30.61 -26.19
N LEU A 131 -20.07 31.48 -26.35
CA LEU A 131 -18.68 31.23 -25.93
C LEU A 131 -18.56 31.05 -24.40
N ASN A 132 -19.27 31.87 -23.62
CA ASN A 132 -19.23 31.79 -22.15
C ASN A 132 -20.01 30.58 -21.62
N SER A 133 -21.12 30.20 -22.26
CA SER A 133 -21.81 28.94 -21.99
C SER A 133 -20.91 27.73 -22.29
N ALA A 134 -20.24 27.72 -23.44
CA ALA A 134 -19.34 26.63 -23.83
C ALA A 134 -18.09 26.55 -22.93
N ARG A 135 -17.53 27.68 -22.48
CA ARG A 135 -16.47 27.73 -21.46
C ARG A 135 -16.93 27.07 -20.15
N SER A 136 -18.12 27.43 -19.66
CA SER A 136 -18.64 26.87 -18.40
C SER A 136 -18.96 25.36 -18.49
N GLU A 137 -19.50 24.90 -19.62
CA GLU A 137 -19.73 23.47 -19.87
C GLU A 137 -18.41 22.69 -20.08
N ALA A 138 -17.40 23.30 -20.68
CA ALA A 138 -16.05 22.76 -20.79
C ALA A 138 -15.37 22.63 -19.41
N GLU A 139 -15.46 23.65 -18.56
CA GLU A 139 -14.97 23.62 -17.17
C GLU A 139 -15.68 22.53 -16.34
N ALA A 140 -17.01 22.44 -16.44
CA ALA A 140 -17.80 21.38 -15.81
C ALA A 140 -17.42 19.98 -16.33
N THR A 141 -17.07 19.87 -17.61
CA THR A 141 -16.58 18.63 -18.23
C THR A 141 -15.21 18.22 -17.69
N THR A 142 -14.27 19.16 -17.55
CA THR A 142 -12.95 18.88 -16.93
C THR A 142 -13.09 18.53 -15.44
N GLN A 143 -13.89 19.28 -14.68
CA GLN A 143 -14.12 19.01 -13.26
C GLN A 143 -14.80 17.63 -13.06
N SER A 144 -15.76 17.28 -13.92
CA SER A 144 -16.41 15.96 -13.90
C SER A 144 -15.46 14.81 -14.29
N ALA A 145 -14.46 15.07 -15.13
CA ALA A 145 -13.40 14.09 -15.41
C ALA A 145 -12.43 13.94 -14.24
N GLU A 146 -11.95 15.06 -13.67
CA GLU A 146 -11.02 15.08 -12.53
C GLU A 146 -11.63 14.45 -11.27
N LEU A 147 -12.93 14.64 -11.01
CA LEU A 147 -13.65 13.95 -9.93
C LEU A 147 -13.72 12.42 -10.14
N ARG A 148 -14.03 11.95 -11.36
CA ARG A 148 -14.05 10.51 -11.69
C ARG A 148 -12.65 9.88 -11.61
N ALA A 149 -11.63 10.63 -12.01
CA ALA A 149 -10.24 10.22 -11.91
C ALA A 149 -9.79 10.07 -10.45
N ALA A 150 -10.11 11.05 -9.59
CA ALA A 150 -9.87 10.99 -8.16
C ALA A 150 -10.63 9.84 -7.47
N GLU A 151 -11.90 9.62 -7.81
CA GLU A 151 -12.69 8.47 -7.32
C GLU A 151 -12.08 7.12 -7.77
N THR A 152 -11.59 7.05 -9.01
CA THR A 152 -10.92 5.85 -9.54
C THR A 152 -9.66 5.54 -8.73
N ILE A 153 -8.77 6.54 -8.52
CA ILE A 153 -7.55 6.40 -7.71
C ILE A 153 -7.89 6.01 -6.27
N ALA A 154 -8.74 6.78 -5.58
CA ALA A 154 -9.08 6.52 -4.18
C ALA A 154 -9.67 5.12 -3.97
N SER A 155 -10.55 4.67 -4.88
CA SER A 155 -11.11 3.31 -4.81
C SER A 155 -10.08 2.22 -5.07
N ALA A 156 -9.02 2.48 -5.84
CA ALA A 156 -7.92 1.56 -6.05
C ALA A 156 -6.94 1.55 -4.87
N GLU A 157 -6.67 2.72 -4.27
CA GLU A 157 -5.85 2.85 -3.06
C GLU A 157 -6.49 2.14 -1.87
N THR A 158 -7.79 2.32 -1.62
CA THR A 158 -8.51 1.56 -0.58
C THR A 158 -8.40 0.05 -0.81
N ARG A 159 -8.63 -0.45 -2.04
CA ARG A 159 -8.49 -1.88 -2.35
C ARG A 159 -7.03 -2.38 -2.21
N ALA A 160 -6.06 -1.55 -2.56
CA ALA A 160 -4.65 -1.87 -2.40
C ALA A 160 -4.23 -1.93 -0.92
N GLU A 161 -4.78 -1.08 -0.06
CA GLU A 161 -4.64 -1.15 1.39
C GLU A 161 -5.36 -2.36 1.99
N GLU A 162 -6.59 -2.67 1.55
CA GLU A 162 -7.32 -3.87 1.96
C GLU A 162 -6.54 -5.16 1.63
N ILE A 163 -6.00 -5.28 0.41
CA ILE A 163 -5.20 -6.44 -0.01
C ILE A 163 -3.91 -6.54 0.79
N ARG A 164 -3.18 -5.43 0.97
CA ARG A 164 -1.93 -5.41 1.76
C ARG A 164 -2.19 -5.78 3.22
N ALA A 165 -3.18 -5.17 3.85
CA ALA A 165 -3.52 -5.41 5.25
C ALA A 165 -4.16 -6.78 5.49
N ALA A 166 -4.84 -7.38 4.50
CA ALA A 166 -5.28 -8.77 4.58
C ALA A 166 -4.08 -9.73 4.57
N ALA A 167 -3.20 -9.60 3.56
CA ALA A 167 -2.05 -10.49 3.42
C ALA A 167 -1.02 -10.33 4.55
N GLU A 168 -0.82 -9.12 5.08
CA GLU A 168 0.03 -8.88 6.24
C GLU A 168 -0.53 -9.50 7.53
N ARG A 169 -1.86 -9.48 7.73
CA ARG A 169 -2.51 -10.21 8.83
C ARG A 169 -2.37 -11.72 8.67
N GLU A 170 -2.61 -12.25 7.48
CA GLU A 170 -2.49 -13.70 7.19
C GLU A 170 -1.05 -14.19 7.40
N ALA A 171 -0.05 -13.45 6.90
CA ALA A 171 1.36 -13.76 7.14
C ALA A 171 1.74 -13.61 8.62
N SER A 172 1.22 -12.61 9.33
CA SER A 172 1.47 -12.46 10.77
C SER A 172 0.85 -13.60 11.59
N GLN A 173 -0.40 -13.98 11.32
CA GLN A 173 -1.06 -15.12 11.93
C GLN A 173 -0.31 -16.43 11.65
N LEU A 174 0.15 -16.64 10.41
CA LEU A 174 0.90 -17.85 10.06
C LEU A 174 2.32 -17.86 10.66
N ARG A 175 2.96 -16.70 10.84
CA ARG A 175 4.19 -16.58 11.66
C ARG A 175 3.93 -16.93 13.13
N GLU A 176 2.84 -16.45 13.71
CA GLU A 176 2.47 -16.71 15.11
C GLU A 176 2.14 -18.19 15.35
N THR A 177 1.33 -18.83 14.49
CA THR A 177 1.04 -20.27 14.61
C THR A 177 2.30 -21.12 14.41
N VAL A 178 3.12 -20.81 13.42
CA VAL A 178 4.41 -21.51 13.20
C VAL A 178 5.38 -21.30 14.37
N ALA A 179 5.40 -20.12 14.98
CA ALA A 179 6.21 -19.85 16.18
C ALA A 179 5.69 -20.63 17.40
N ALA A 180 4.38 -20.76 17.55
CA ALA A 180 3.73 -21.57 18.59
C ALA A 180 3.99 -23.07 18.38
N GLU A 181 3.76 -23.61 17.19
CA GLU A 181 4.10 -25.00 16.81
C GLU A 181 5.57 -25.30 17.11
N ALA A 182 6.48 -24.40 16.71
CA ALA A 182 7.91 -24.55 16.97
C ALA A 182 8.27 -24.42 18.46
N ALA A 183 7.51 -23.65 19.26
CA ALA A 183 7.72 -23.56 20.71
C ALA A 183 7.22 -24.84 21.42
N GLU A 184 6.03 -25.33 21.06
CA GLU A 184 5.45 -26.56 21.59
C GLU A 184 6.32 -27.78 21.26
N ALA A 185 6.80 -27.91 20.01
CA ALA A 185 7.71 -28.99 19.62
C ALA A 185 9.03 -28.97 20.41
N ARG A 186 9.61 -27.79 20.65
CA ARG A 186 10.84 -27.64 21.46
C ARG A 186 10.62 -27.97 22.95
N GLU A 187 9.47 -27.58 23.51
CA GLU A 187 9.13 -27.89 24.89
C GLU A 187 8.72 -29.37 25.07
N SER A 188 8.10 -30.00 24.07
CA SER A 188 7.88 -31.46 24.04
C SER A 188 9.21 -32.22 24.02
N LEU A 189 10.12 -31.87 23.10
CA LEU A 189 11.47 -32.44 23.02
C LEU A 189 12.20 -32.29 24.36
N LYS A 190 12.11 -31.12 24.99
CA LYS A 190 12.73 -30.84 26.30
C LYS A 190 12.13 -31.69 27.43
N ARG A 191 10.82 -31.96 27.42
CA ARG A 191 10.16 -32.87 28.38
C ARG A 191 10.56 -34.32 28.16
N GLU A 192 10.65 -34.76 26.91
CA GLU A 192 11.12 -36.10 26.57
C GLU A 192 12.58 -36.31 26.98
N LEU A 193 13.46 -35.36 26.68
CA LEU A 193 14.87 -35.39 27.12
C LEU A 193 14.98 -35.40 28.65
N ALA A 194 14.15 -34.61 29.35
CA ALA A 194 14.11 -34.61 30.80
C ALA A 194 13.66 -35.98 31.38
N SER A 195 12.56 -36.56 30.86
CA SER A 195 12.10 -37.90 31.26
C SER A 195 13.18 -38.93 31.02
N ARG A 196 13.67 -39.05 29.77
CA ARG A 196 14.69 -40.04 29.40
C ARG A 196 15.96 -39.91 30.23
N SER A 197 16.38 -38.68 30.60
CA SER A 197 17.52 -38.48 31.49
C SER A 197 17.30 -38.97 32.92
N ALA A 198 16.05 -38.89 33.42
CA ALA A 198 15.66 -39.45 34.72
C ALA A 198 15.51 -40.98 34.65
N ASP A 199 14.92 -41.50 33.57
CA ASP A 199 14.73 -42.93 33.31
C ASP A 199 16.10 -43.63 33.18
N ALA A 200 17.02 -43.10 32.35
CA ALA A 200 18.39 -43.59 32.21
C ALA A 200 19.19 -43.45 33.52
N GLY A 201 18.99 -42.37 34.28
CA GLY A 201 19.58 -42.21 35.61
C GLY A 201 19.11 -43.28 36.61
N ALA A 202 17.81 -43.63 36.56
CA ALA A 202 17.23 -44.69 37.37
C ALA A 202 17.72 -46.08 36.96
N GLU A 203 17.80 -46.39 35.66
CA GLU A 203 18.36 -47.65 35.16
C GLU A 203 19.85 -47.79 35.52
N ALA A 204 20.66 -46.75 35.33
CA ALA A 204 22.07 -46.76 35.72
C ALA A 204 22.26 -46.96 37.23
N ALA A 205 21.38 -46.39 38.06
CA ALA A 205 21.35 -46.61 39.51
C ALA A 205 20.93 -48.04 39.86
N GLN A 206 19.89 -48.60 39.24
CA GLN A 206 19.43 -49.98 39.45
C GLN A 206 20.50 -51.01 39.05
N LEU A 207 21.12 -50.85 37.88
CA LEU A 207 22.23 -51.70 37.42
C LEU A 207 23.41 -51.64 38.40
N THR A 208 23.74 -50.46 38.92
CA THR A 208 24.86 -50.28 39.87
C THR A 208 24.51 -50.79 41.29
N ALA A 209 23.25 -50.75 41.71
CA ALA A 209 22.79 -51.34 42.97
C ALA A 209 22.83 -52.87 42.91
N ARG A 210 22.22 -53.45 41.86
CA ARG A 210 22.21 -54.89 41.62
C ARG A 210 23.62 -55.47 41.47
N ALA A 211 24.52 -54.76 40.77
CA ALA A 211 25.92 -55.14 40.66
C ALA A 211 26.61 -55.28 42.02
N LYS A 212 26.35 -54.34 42.95
CA LYS A 212 26.90 -54.39 44.31
C LYS A 212 26.31 -55.54 45.10
N GLU A 213 25.00 -55.77 45.01
CA GLU A 213 24.33 -56.90 45.67
C GLU A 213 24.90 -58.26 45.20
N GLU A 214 25.04 -58.46 43.88
CA GLU A 214 25.64 -59.69 43.32
C GLU A 214 27.13 -59.84 43.67
N ALA A 215 27.88 -58.73 43.81
CA ALA A 215 29.29 -58.77 44.24
C ALA A 215 29.43 -59.05 45.75
N GLU A 216 28.59 -58.44 46.59
CA GLU A 216 28.55 -58.65 48.04
C GLU A 216 28.09 -60.07 48.38
N GLU A 217 27.12 -60.64 47.66
CA GLU A 217 26.72 -62.05 47.82
C GLU A 217 27.86 -63.02 47.48
N ARG A 218 28.58 -62.80 46.37
CA ARG A 218 29.75 -63.61 45.98
C ARG A 218 30.87 -63.51 47.01
N LEU A 219 31.20 -62.31 47.47
CA LEU A 219 32.23 -62.08 48.50
C LEU A 219 31.83 -62.66 49.87
N SER A 220 30.56 -62.54 50.26
CA SER A 220 30.02 -63.15 51.48
C SER A 220 30.10 -64.68 51.43
N SER A 221 29.69 -65.28 50.30
CA SER A 221 29.76 -66.72 50.06
C SER A 221 31.20 -67.24 50.11
N ALA A 222 32.15 -66.55 49.46
CA ALA A 222 33.56 -66.92 49.47
C ALA A 222 34.19 -66.79 50.88
N ARG A 223 33.86 -65.73 51.64
CA ARG A 223 34.28 -65.59 53.04
C ARG A 223 33.73 -66.70 53.92
N ALA A 224 32.46 -67.07 53.76
CA ALA A 224 31.83 -68.15 54.52
C ALA A 224 32.42 -69.54 54.18
N GLN A 225 32.86 -69.75 52.93
CA GLN A 225 33.61 -70.96 52.54
C GLN A 225 35.02 -70.97 53.15
N ALA A 226 35.76 -69.87 53.06
CA ALA A 226 37.10 -69.74 53.64
C ALA A 226 37.11 -69.88 55.17
N GLU A 227 36.13 -69.30 55.87
CA GLU A 227 35.99 -69.43 57.32
C GLU A 227 35.65 -70.87 57.74
N ARG A 228 34.85 -71.60 56.96
CA ARG A 228 34.57 -73.03 57.19
C ARG A 228 35.82 -73.88 56.98
N ALA A 229 36.49 -73.75 55.84
CA ALA A 229 37.71 -74.48 55.54
C ALA A 229 38.82 -74.22 56.58
N THR A 230 38.93 -72.98 57.09
CA THR A 230 39.87 -72.65 58.18
C THR A 230 39.48 -73.32 59.50
N LYS A 231 38.20 -73.30 59.88
CA LYS A 231 37.72 -73.99 61.10
C LYS A 231 37.82 -75.49 61.01
N GLU A 232 37.59 -76.06 59.82
CA GLU A 232 37.72 -77.50 59.55
C GLU A 232 39.20 -77.92 59.61
N ALA A 233 40.11 -77.10 59.06
CA ALA A 233 41.57 -77.27 59.19
C ALA A 233 42.04 -77.21 60.65
N ASP A 234 41.66 -76.16 61.37
CA ASP A 234 42.11 -75.93 62.74
C ASP A 234 41.51 -76.97 63.70
N ALA A 235 40.22 -77.33 63.53
CA ALA A 235 39.60 -78.40 64.32
C ALA A 235 40.16 -79.80 64.01
N HIS A 236 40.53 -80.07 62.75
CA HIS A 236 41.22 -81.31 62.41
C HIS A 236 42.60 -81.36 63.07
N ALA A 237 43.36 -80.26 63.06
CA ALA A 237 44.65 -80.15 63.75
C ALA A 237 44.53 -80.27 65.28
N GLU A 238 43.51 -79.68 65.90
CA GLU A 238 43.22 -79.84 67.34
C GLU A 238 42.83 -81.29 67.67
N GLN A 239 41.95 -81.92 66.89
CA GLN A 239 41.60 -83.34 67.07
C GLN A 239 42.86 -84.22 66.97
N VAL A 240 43.62 -84.05 65.90
CA VAL A 240 44.83 -84.83 65.62
C VAL A 240 45.89 -84.64 66.72
N THR A 241 46.13 -83.41 67.17
CA THR A 241 47.10 -83.17 68.25
C THR A 241 46.59 -83.66 69.60
N SER A 242 45.28 -83.62 69.86
CA SER A 242 44.68 -84.24 71.05
C SER A 242 44.77 -85.77 71.03
N GLU A 243 44.54 -86.41 69.89
CA GLU A 243 44.68 -87.86 69.72
C GLU A 243 46.15 -88.28 69.87
N ALA A 244 47.09 -87.57 69.26
CA ALA A 244 48.53 -87.80 69.43
C ALA A 244 48.98 -87.59 70.89
N GLN A 245 48.44 -86.59 71.59
CA GLN A 245 48.72 -86.34 73.01
C GLN A 245 48.18 -87.46 73.92
N GLU A 246 46.94 -87.93 73.72
CA GLU A 246 46.40 -89.02 74.54
C GLU A 246 47.07 -90.37 74.21
N GLN A 247 47.45 -90.62 72.94
CA GLN A 247 48.28 -91.77 72.56
C GLN A 247 49.65 -91.72 73.25
N ALA A 248 50.32 -90.56 73.23
CA ALA A 248 51.59 -90.35 73.95
C ALA A 248 51.41 -90.48 75.48
N ARG A 249 50.27 -90.05 76.03
CA ARG A 249 49.94 -90.19 77.45
C ARG A 249 49.74 -91.65 77.84
N VAL A 250 48.91 -92.40 77.11
CA VAL A 250 48.71 -93.85 77.30
C VAL A 250 50.04 -94.62 77.17
N ALA A 251 50.93 -94.20 76.26
CA ALA A 251 52.28 -94.75 76.15
C ALA A 251 53.17 -94.43 77.38
N THR A 252 53.07 -93.23 77.95
CA THR A 252 53.87 -92.84 79.15
C THR A 252 53.34 -93.37 80.47
N GLU A 253 52.02 -93.57 80.63
CA GLU A 253 51.45 -94.30 81.77
C GLU A 253 51.80 -95.81 81.72
N GLY A 254 52.24 -96.32 80.55
CA GLY A 254 52.46 -97.74 80.28
C GLY A 254 53.77 -98.38 80.76
N ALA A 255 54.93 -97.71 80.73
CA ALA A 255 56.21 -98.39 81.08
C ALA A 255 57.41 -97.50 81.47
N ARG A 256 58.13 -97.90 82.53
CA ARG A 256 59.51 -97.44 82.82
C ARG A 256 60.63 -98.31 82.22
N ALA A 257 60.30 -99.43 81.57
CA ALA A 257 61.29 -100.39 81.05
C ALA A 257 61.28 -100.56 79.52
N GLN A 258 60.24 -100.06 78.82
CA GLN A 258 60.12 -100.13 77.35
C GLN A 258 60.43 -98.77 76.67
N ALA A 259 61.04 -97.87 77.44
CA ALA A 259 60.92 -96.42 77.28
C ALA A 259 61.83 -95.76 76.23
N GLU A 260 62.76 -96.48 75.60
CA GLU A 260 63.65 -95.90 74.56
C GLU A 260 63.28 -96.26 73.11
N ARG A 261 62.48 -97.32 72.92
CA ARG A 261 61.97 -97.71 71.60
C ARG A 261 60.61 -97.08 71.36
N VAL A 262 59.70 -97.24 72.32
CA VAL A 262 58.33 -96.68 72.26
C VAL A 262 58.34 -95.15 72.23
N THR A 263 59.33 -94.47 72.82
CA THR A 263 59.46 -93.01 72.68
C THR A 263 59.87 -92.57 71.28
N ARG A 264 60.71 -93.33 70.57
CA ARG A 264 61.03 -93.05 69.16
C ARG A 264 59.89 -93.42 68.23
N GLU A 265 59.22 -94.55 68.49
CA GLU A 265 58.04 -94.99 67.74
C GLU A 265 56.87 -94.00 67.92
N ALA A 266 56.58 -93.54 69.14
CA ALA A 266 55.52 -92.58 69.44
C ALA A 266 55.87 -91.13 69.06
N ALA A 267 57.14 -90.72 69.13
CA ALA A 267 57.54 -89.40 68.62
C ALA A 267 57.44 -89.33 67.10
N ALA A 268 57.91 -90.36 66.38
CA ALA A 268 57.78 -90.44 64.93
C ALA A 268 56.30 -90.53 64.50
N GLU A 269 55.46 -91.22 65.26
CA GLU A 269 54.01 -91.25 65.00
C GLU A 269 53.35 -89.90 65.27
N ALA A 270 53.68 -89.22 66.37
CA ALA A 270 53.19 -87.87 66.65
C ALA A 270 53.67 -86.85 65.60
N GLU A 271 54.91 -86.96 65.12
CA GLU A 271 55.45 -86.16 64.01
C GLU A 271 54.71 -86.46 62.69
N ARG A 272 54.46 -87.74 62.36
CA ARG A 272 53.69 -88.16 61.18
C ARG A 272 52.27 -87.59 61.22
N VAL A 273 51.59 -87.82 62.34
CA VAL A 273 50.19 -87.43 62.56
C VAL A 273 50.06 -85.89 62.56
N THR A 274 50.99 -85.17 63.19
CA THR A 274 51.05 -83.69 63.12
C THR A 274 51.38 -83.19 61.71
N ALA A 275 52.26 -83.87 60.95
CA ALA A 275 52.56 -83.51 59.57
C ALA A 275 51.38 -83.75 58.62
N GLU A 276 50.60 -84.82 58.82
CA GLU A 276 49.38 -85.11 58.06
C GLU A 276 48.29 -84.07 58.32
N ALA A 277 48.04 -83.68 59.57
CA ALA A 277 47.11 -82.58 59.87
C ALA A 277 47.59 -81.22 59.34
N ASN A 278 48.90 -80.92 59.43
CA ASN A 278 49.44 -79.69 58.83
C ASN A 278 49.28 -79.71 57.29
N ALA A 279 49.47 -80.86 56.63
CA ALA A 279 49.27 -80.99 55.19
C ALA A 279 47.80 -80.78 54.80
N GLU A 280 46.85 -81.36 55.54
CA GLU A 280 45.40 -81.15 55.29
C GLU A 280 44.96 -79.72 55.62
N ALA A 281 45.52 -79.11 56.68
CA ALA A 281 45.26 -77.72 57.04
C ALA A 281 45.77 -76.74 55.97
N GLU A 282 46.98 -76.95 55.43
CA GLU A 282 47.50 -76.17 54.31
C GLU A 282 46.72 -76.44 53.01
N ARG A 283 46.20 -77.66 52.80
CA ARG A 283 45.31 -77.97 51.67
C ARG A 283 44.01 -77.15 51.75
N LEU A 284 43.34 -77.16 52.90
CA LEU A 284 42.11 -76.41 53.14
C LEU A 284 42.34 -74.88 53.11
N ARG A 285 43.50 -74.39 53.57
CA ARG A 285 43.91 -72.98 53.41
C ARG A 285 44.17 -72.62 51.94
N THR A 286 44.70 -73.54 51.15
CA THR A 286 44.88 -73.36 49.69
C THR A 286 43.52 -73.32 48.99
N GLU A 287 42.63 -74.27 49.26
CA GLU A 287 41.25 -74.29 48.74
C GLU A 287 40.49 -72.99 49.10
N ALA A 288 40.67 -72.47 50.31
CA ALA A 288 40.11 -71.19 50.74
C ALA A 288 40.69 -69.97 49.97
N GLN A 289 42.00 -69.97 49.69
CA GLN A 289 42.65 -68.92 48.90
C GLN A 289 42.22 -68.98 47.43
N GLU A 290 42.11 -70.17 46.85
CA GLU A 290 41.60 -70.39 45.49
C GLU A 290 40.13 -69.96 45.35
N ALA A 291 39.28 -70.29 46.33
CA ALA A 291 37.89 -69.82 46.37
C ALA A 291 37.80 -68.28 46.43
N HIS A 292 38.64 -67.62 47.25
CA HIS A 292 38.70 -66.17 47.32
C HIS A 292 39.26 -65.52 46.04
N ALA A 293 40.28 -66.12 45.42
CA ALA A 293 40.83 -65.66 44.15
C ALA A 293 39.83 -65.81 42.99
N SER A 294 39.11 -66.93 42.94
CA SER A 294 38.02 -67.19 41.99
C SER A 294 36.87 -66.18 42.16
N ALA A 295 36.45 -65.93 43.40
CA ALA A 295 35.43 -64.92 43.70
C ALA A 295 35.86 -63.49 43.30
N ARG A 296 37.14 -63.17 43.43
CA ARG A 296 37.70 -61.90 42.95
C ARG A 296 37.69 -61.81 41.42
N ALA A 297 38.17 -62.83 40.72
CA ALA A 297 38.12 -62.86 39.25
C ALA A 297 36.68 -62.80 38.72
N ALA A 298 35.72 -63.39 39.44
CA ALA A 298 34.29 -63.31 39.14
C ALA A 298 33.64 -61.95 39.50
N ALA A 299 34.34 -61.07 40.23
CA ALA A 299 33.96 -59.68 40.44
C ALA A 299 34.62 -58.76 39.39
N ASP A 300 35.92 -58.95 39.12
CA ASP A 300 36.64 -58.25 38.06
C ASP A 300 35.95 -58.45 36.68
N ALA A 301 35.40 -59.65 36.43
CA ALA A 301 34.60 -59.97 35.24
C ALA A 301 33.21 -59.28 35.20
N LEU A 302 32.56 -59.07 36.36
CA LEU A 302 31.32 -58.28 36.44
C LEU A 302 31.58 -56.81 36.10
N ASP A 303 32.67 -56.23 36.60
CA ASP A 303 33.03 -54.84 36.32
C ASP A 303 33.27 -54.60 34.81
N VAL A 304 33.80 -55.60 34.08
CA VAL A 304 33.89 -55.56 32.61
C VAL A 304 32.51 -55.62 31.96
N GLU A 305 31.63 -56.57 32.34
CA GLU A 305 30.26 -56.64 31.79
C GLU A 305 29.48 -55.33 32.04
N LEU A 306 29.67 -54.71 33.20
CA LEU A 306 29.05 -53.44 33.57
C LEU A 306 29.62 -52.27 32.77
N ALA A 307 30.92 -52.26 32.46
CA ALA A 307 31.52 -51.28 31.56
C ALA A 307 30.98 -51.41 30.13
N GLU A 308 30.89 -52.63 29.59
CA GLU A 308 30.33 -52.90 28.27
C GLU A 308 28.84 -52.52 28.18
N ARG A 309 28.04 -52.88 29.19
CA ARG A 309 26.60 -52.55 29.24
C ARG A 309 26.35 -51.05 29.41
N ARG A 310 27.18 -50.34 30.18
CA ARG A 310 27.15 -48.86 30.25
C ARG A 310 27.50 -48.24 28.89
N GLN A 311 28.55 -48.72 28.21
CA GLN A 311 28.92 -48.21 26.89
C GLN A 311 27.85 -48.50 25.82
N ALA A 312 27.17 -49.65 25.89
CA ALA A 312 26.07 -49.99 25.00
C ALA A 312 24.86 -49.05 25.20
N HIS A 313 24.47 -48.79 26.46
CA HIS A 313 23.41 -47.84 26.78
C HIS A 313 23.79 -46.41 26.38
N GLU A 314 25.03 -45.99 26.57
CA GLU A 314 25.51 -44.66 26.15
C GLU A 314 25.42 -44.49 24.63
N LYS A 315 25.80 -45.50 23.85
CA LYS A 315 25.68 -45.49 22.38
C LYS A 315 24.23 -45.42 21.90
N ASP A 316 23.33 -46.22 22.49
CA ASP A 316 21.91 -46.22 22.13
C ASP A 316 21.27 -44.84 22.44
N GLU A 317 21.55 -44.25 23.60
CA GLU A 317 21.11 -42.89 23.91
C GLU A 317 21.74 -41.82 23.01
N GLN A 318 23.01 -41.95 22.60
CA GLN A 318 23.63 -41.06 21.61
C GLN A 318 22.94 -41.17 20.23
N GLU A 319 22.62 -42.38 19.75
CA GLU A 319 21.87 -42.58 18.51
C GLU A 319 20.44 -42.02 18.59
N ARG A 320 19.73 -42.25 19.71
CA ARG A 320 18.39 -41.71 19.95
C ARG A 320 18.39 -40.19 20.00
N PHE A 321 19.38 -39.60 20.69
CA PHE A 321 19.56 -38.15 20.75
C PHE A 321 19.84 -37.55 19.37
N ALA A 322 20.72 -38.18 18.59
CA ALA A 322 21.01 -37.75 17.21
C ALA A 322 19.73 -37.75 16.34
N ARG A 323 18.96 -38.83 16.36
CA ARG A 323 17.68 -38.94 15.61
C ARG A 323 16.66 -37.86 16.05
N ALA A 324 16.52 -37.63 17.36
CA ALA A 324 15.61 -36.61 17.89
C ALA A 324 16.08 -35.17 17.55
N ALA A 325 17.38 -34.93 17.52
CA ALA A 325 17.96 -33.66 17.09
C ALA A 325 17.78 -33.42 15.58
N GLU A 326 17.93 -34.46 14.75
CA GLU A 326 17.63 -34.39 13.31
C GLU A 326 16.16 -34.12 13.02
N GLU A 327 15.23 -34.80 13.73
CA GLU A 327 13.79 -34.57 13.60
C GLU A 327 13.40 -33.15 14.04
N SER A 328 13.87 -32.69 15.20
CA SER A 328 13.68 -31.32 15.68
C SER A 328 14.22 -30.28 14.70
N ARG A 329 15.39 -30.53 14.09
CA ARG A 329 15.96 -29.68 13.03
C ARG A 329 15.08 -29.69 11.78
N ARG A 330 14.57 -30.85 11.35
CA ARG A 330 13.68 -30.96 10.18
C ARG A 330 12.41 -30.16 10.38
N LEU A 331 11.76 -30.31 11.54
CA LEU A 331 10.56 -29.55 11.91
C LEU A 331 10.84 -28.04 11.96
N HIS A 332 12.01 -27.62 12.44
CA HIS A 332 12.39 -26.22 12.49
C HIS A 332 12.65 -25.60 11.10
N GLU A 333 13.26 -26.34 10.17
CA GLU A 333 13.42 -25.86 8.78
C GLU A 333 12.09 -25.93 7.99
N GLU A 334 11.22 -26.91 8.24
CA GLU A 334 9.84 -26.92 7.72
C GLU A 334 9.06 -25.69 8.21
N ALA A 335 9.14 -25.36 9.50
CA ALA A 335 8.54 -24.18 10.09
C ALA A 335 9.03 -22.89 9.40
N LYS A 336 10.35 -22.72 9.28
CA LYS A 336 10.94 -21.59 8.53
C LYS A 336 10.45 -21.52 7.09
N ALA A 337 10.36 -22.65 6.38
CA ALA A 337 9.90 -22.69 4.99
C ALA A 337 8.42 -22.26 4.86
N ARG A 338 7.56 -22.66 5.81
CA ARG A 338 6.15 -22.19 5.87
C ARG A 338 6.06 -20.68 6.11
N ALA A 339 6.84 -20.15 7.07
CA ALA A 339 6.89 -18.71 7.33
C ALA A 339 7.47 -17.90 6.15
N ALA A 340 8.54 -18.36 5.53
CA ALA A 340 9.14 -17.72 4.35
C ALA A 340 8.19 -17.73 3.13
N LYS A 341 7.38 -18.78 2.98
CA LYS A 341 6.32 -18.85 1.96
C LYS A 341 5.20 -17.85 2.24
N ALA A 342 4.75 -17.72 3.48
CA ALA A 342 3.76 -16.73 3.90
C ALA A 342 4.24 -15.29 3.61
N ASP A 343 5.50 -15.01 3.91
CA ASP A 343 6.17 -13.75 3.62
C ASP A 343 6.22 -13.44 2.11
N GLU A 344 6.45 -14.43 1.26
CA GLU A 344 6.47 -14.24 -0.20
C GLU A 344 5.06 -14.05 -0.76
N GLU A 345 4.06 -14.80 -0.27
CA GLU A 345 2.65 -14.61 -0.65
C GLU A 345 2.14 -13.22 -0.25
N ALA A 346 2.62 -12.65 0.87
CA ALA A 346 2.37 -11.26 1.25
C ALA A 346 3.09 -10.25 0.36
N ARG A 347 4.33 -10.52 -0.09
CA ARG A 347 5.04 -9.68 -1.08
C ARG A 347 4.32 -9.70 -2.44
N GLU A 348 3.88 -10.86 -2.92
CA GLU A 348 3.09 -10.99 -4.15
C GLU A 348 1.73 -10.28 -4.04
N ALA A 349 1.08 -10.32 -2.87
CA ALA A 349 -0.13 -9.55 -2.62
C ALA A 349 0.14 -8.04 -2.67
N ALA A 350 1.22 -7.57 -2.04
CA ALA A 350 1.61 -6.15 -2.07
C ALA A 350 2.01 -5.67 -3.48
N GLN A 351 2.69 -6.49 -4.27
CA GLN A 351 3.02 -6.20 -5.67
C GLN A 351 1.75 -6.12 -6.53
N ARG A 352 0.79 -7.05 -6.37
CA ARG A 352 -0.50 -7.00 -7.07
C ARG A 352 -1.33 -5.77 -6.67
N ALA A 353 -1.30 -5.39 -5.40
CA ALA A 353 -1.95 -4.18 -4.90
C ALA A 353 -1.36 -2.91 -5.52
N GLU A 354 -0.03 -2.81 -5.62
CA GLU A 354 0.65 -1.67 -6.25
C GLU A 354 0.44 -1.63 -7.77
N ALA A 355 0.46 -2.78 -8.46
CA ALA A 355 0.13 -2.86 -9.88
C ALA A 355 -1.31 -2.40 -10.17
N ALA A 356 -2.28 -2.78 -9.33
CA ALA A 356 -3.66 -2.30 -9.44
C ALA A 356 -3.80 -0.79 -9.18
N ARG A 357 -2.97 -0.23 -8.29
CA ARG A 357 -2.89 1.22 -8.06
C ARG A 357 -2.32 1.95 -9.28
N GLN A 358 -1.26 1.41 -9.90
CA GLN A 358 -0.66 1.98 -11.12
C GLN A 358 -1.64 1.94 -12.31
N GLU A 359 -2.30 0.80 -12.54
CA GLU A 359 -3.34 0.67 -13.58
C GLU A 359 -4.52 1.64 -13.35
N ALA A 360 -4.84 1.98 -12.10
CA ALA A 360 -5.86 2.97 -11.77
C ALA A 360 -5.41 4.42 -11.99
N VAL A 361 -4.12 4.73 -11.78
CA VAL A 361 -3.54 6.04 -12.12
C VAL A 361 -3.52 6.23 -13.65
N GLU A 362 -3.11 5.22 -14.42
CA GLU A 362 -3.16 5.28 -15.90
C GLU A 362 -4.60 5.49 -16.43
N LYS A 363 -5.59 4.83 -15.80
CA LYS A 363 -7.01 5.06 -16.09
C LYS A 363 -7.46 6.48 -15.71
N ALA A 364 -7.00 7.00 -14.58
CA ALA A 364 -7.30 8.37 -14.14
C ALA A 364 -6.70 9.42 -15.09
N ASP A 365 -5.45 9.26 -15.52
CA ASP A 365 -4.79 10.14 -16.49
C ASP A 365 -5.50 10.12 -17.85
N THR A 366 -5.91 8.95 -18.34
CA THR A 366 -6.69 8.85 -19.59
C THR A 366 -8.06 9.50 -19.46
N ILE A 367 -8.76 9.37 -18.32
CA ILE A 367 -10.03 10.08 -18.05
C ILE A 367 -9.84 11.61 -18.08
N ILE A 368 -8.77 12.12 -17.46
CA ILE A 368 -8.45 13.55 -17.44
C ILE A 368 -8.09 14.06 -18.84
N ALA A 369 -7.28 13.30 -19.60
CA ALA A 369 -6.92 13.64 -20.98
C ALA A 369 -8.15 13.70 -21.89
N ASP A 370 -9.04 12.70 -21.80
CA ASP A 370 -10.31 12.67 -22.55
C ASP A 370 -11.24 13.83 -22.16
N GLY A 371 -11.34 14.15 -20.87
CA GLY A 371 -12.14 15.27 -20.38
C GLY A 371 -11.63 16.61 -20.90
N ARG A 372 -10.31 16.85 -20.83
CA ARG A 372 -9.65 18.05 -21.36
C ARG A 372 -9.78 18.15 -22.87
N LYS A 373 -9.68 17.03 -23.60
CA LYS A 373 -9.90 17.02 -25.05
C LYS A 373 -11.34 17.41 -25.41
N ARG A 374 -12.35 16.79 -24.79
CA ARG A 374 -13.77 17.11 -25.06
C ARG A 374 -14.10 18.57 -24.74
N ALA A 375 -13.51 19.11 -23.68
CA ALA A 375 -13.61 20.53 -23.32
C ALA A 375 -12.97 21.46 -24.38
N GLN A 376 -11.83 21.09 -24.95
CA GLN A 376 -11.19 21.81 -26.07
C GLN A 376 -12.01 21.71 -27.37
N ASP A 377 -12.49 20.52 -27.71
CA ASP A 377 -13.34 20.27 -28.88
C ASP A 377 -14.63 21.12 -28.80
N LEU A 378 -15.28 21.18 -27.63
CA LEU A 378 -16.49 22.00 -27.38
C LEU A 378 -16.23 23.51 -27.54
N ILE A 379 -15.11 24.02 -26.99
CA ILE A 379 -14.74 25.44 -27.14
C ILE A 379 -14.41 25.77 -28.61
N ALA A 380 -13.82 24.83 -29.36
CA ALA A 380 -13.55 25.01 -30.79
C ALA A 380 -14.84 25.04 -31.63
N GLU A 381 -15.81 24.16 -31.35
CA GLU A 381 -17.12 24.14 -32.01
C GLU A 381 -17.94 25.41 -31.70
N ALA A 382 -17.92 25.87 -30.45
CA ALA A 382 -18.55 27.13 -30.06
C ALA A 382 -17.92 28.34 -30.75
N ARG A 383 -16.58 28.40 -30.86
CA ARG A 383 -15.87 29.44 -31.63
C ARG A 383 -16.25 29.45 -33.11
N ALA A 384 -16.23 28.30 -33.77
CA ALA A 384 -16.64 28.19 -35.17
C ALA A 384 -18.11 28.63 -35.37
N THR A 385 -18.98 28.35 -34.41
CA THR A 385 -20.39 28.76 -34.44
C THR A 385 -20.56 30.28 -34.23
N ALA A 386 -19.83 30.86 -33.28
CA ALA A 386 -19.78 32.30 -33.03
C ALA A 386 -19.25 33.07 -34.25
N GLU A 387 -18.10 32.64 -34.80
CA GLU A 387 -17.48 33.23 -36.00
C GLU A 387 -18.43 33.18 -37.20
N ALA A 388 -19.11 32.05 -37.44
CA ALA A 388 -20.10 31.93 -38.51
C ALA A 388 -21.31 32.87 -38.32
N THR A 389 -21.76 33.05 -37.08
CA THR A 389 -22.89 33.94 -36.72
C THR A 389 -22.51 35.41 -36.93
N ILE A 390 -21.30 35.80 -36.54
CA ILE A 390 -20.74 37.13 -36.80
C ILE A 390 -20.53 37.34 -38.31
N GLU A 391 -20.03 36.36 -39.06
CA GLU A 391 -19.88 36.50 -40.52
C GLU A 391 -21.23 36.67 -41.23
N GLU A 392 -22.20 35.77 -40.98
CA GLU A 392 -23.53 35.79 -41.59
C GLU A 392 -24.24 37.12 -41.31
N SER A 393 -24.28 37.54 -40.04
CA SER A 393 -24.89 38.81 -39.66
C SER A 393 -24.13 40.03 -40.19
N SER A 394 -22.80 39.98 -40.29
CA SER A 394 -22.04 41.03 -40.98
C SER A 394 -22.41 41.11 -42.47
N ALA A 395 -22.64 39.98 -43.12
CA ALA A 395 -23.03 39.88 -44.52
C ALA A 395 -24.46 40.39 -44.74
N GLU A 396 -25.40 40.08 -43.85
CA GLU A 396 -26.75 40.66 -43.89
C GLU A 396 -26.72 42.17 -43.64
N ALA A 397 -26.00 42.65 -42.62
CA ALA A 397 -25.82 44.07 -42.36
C ALA A 397 -25.22 44.82 -43.57
N LYS A 398 -24.23 44.21 -44.26
CA LYS A 398 -23.67 44.72 -45.53
C LYS A 398 -24.73 44.79 -46.63
N ARG A 399 -25.54 43.73 -46.82
CA ARG A 399 -26.65 43.69 -47.81
C ARG A 399 -27.72 44.75 -47.52
N ASN A 400 -28.12 44.91 -46.25
CA ASN A 400 -29.17 45.85 -45.85
C ASN A 400 -28.73 47.31 -46.05
N VAL A 401 -27.47 47.65 -45.74
CA VAL A 401 -26.90 48.98 -46.05
C VAL A 401 -26.76 49.21 -47.55
N GLN A 402 -26.37 48.21 -48.34
CA GLN A 402 -26.31 48.31 -49.81
C GLN A 402 -27.70 48.50 -50.43
N ALA A 403 -28.72 47.78 -49.95
CA ALA A 403 -30.10 47.93 -50.40
C ALA A 403 -30.63 49.34 -50.12
N ALA A 404 -30.43 49.85 -48.90
CA ALA A 404 -30.79 51.23 -48.53
C ALA A 404 -30.05 52.28 -49.38
N GLN A 405 -28.74 52.11 -49.61
CA GLN A 405 -27.98 53.00 -50.48
C GLN A 405 -28.50 52.96 -51.93
N SER A 406 -28.92 51.80 -52.45
CA SER A 406 -29.51 51.70 -53.80
C SER A 406 -30.84 52.45 -53.94
N GLN A 407 -31.67 52.46 -52.88
CA GLN A 407 -32.91 53.25 -52.82
C GLN A 407 -32.59 54.75 -52.80
N VAL A 408 -31.57 55.16 -52.05
CA VAL A 408 -31.10 56.55 -51.97
C VAL A 408 -30.48 57.02 -53.28
N ASP A 409 -29.79 56.15 -54.02
CA ASP A 409 -29.31 56.46 -55.36
C ASP A 409 -30.45 56.57 -56.39
N LEU A 410 -31.56 55.84 -56.20
CA LEU A 410 -32.79 56.02 -56.99
C LEU A 410 -33.46 57.36 -56.67
N LEU A 411 -33.65 57.70 -55.39
CA LEU A 411 -34.16 59.02 -54.96
C LEU A 411 -33.26 60.16 -55.47
N THR A 412 -31.94 59.96 -55.43
CA THR A 412 -30.97 60.94 -55.95
C THR A 412 -31.04 61.10 -57.47
N LYS A 413 -31.31 60.02 -58.22
CA LYS A 413 -31.59 60.10 -59.67
C LYS A 413 -32.91 60.81 -59.94
N GLN A 414 -33.97 60.49 -59.21
CA GLN A 414 -35.27 61.16 -59.32
C GLN A 414 -35.14 62.66 -59.03
N ARG A 415 -34.43 63.05 -57.96
CA ARG A 415 -34.06 64.45 -57.68
C ARG A 415 -33.39 65.12 -58.87
N ARG A 416 -32.31 64.52 -59.41
CA ARG A 416 -31.59 65.08 -60.57
C ARG A 416 -32.49 65.26 -61.78
N THR A 417 -33.39 64.31 -62.05
CA THR A 417 -34.38 64.41 -63.14
C THR A 417 -35.38 65.54 -62.90
N ILE A 418 -35.90 65.68 -61.68
CA ILE A 418 -36.82 66.77 -61.32
C ILE A 418 -36.12 68.13 -61.45
N THR A 419 -34.92 68.29 -60.90
CA THR A 419 -34.12 69.53 -61.04
C THR A 419 -33.82 69.85 -62.51
N ALA A 420 -33.46 68.85 -63.33
CA ALA A 420 -33.24 69.04 -64.76
C ALA A 420 -34.52 69.40 -65.53
N GLN A 421 -35.68 68.86 -65.14
CA GLN A 421 -36.98 69.22 -65.71
C GLN A 421 -37.40 70.65 -65.34
N LEU A 422 -37.14 71.09 -64.10
CA LEU A 422 -37.33 72.50 -63.71
C LEU A 422 -36.44 73.43 -64.53
N GLU A 423 -35.15 73.11 -64.66
CA GLU A 423 -34.21 73.94 -65.42
C GLU A 423 -34.53 73.93 -66.92
N GLN A 424 -35.01 72.81 -67.47
CA GLN A 424 -35.53 72.75 -68.83
C GLN A 424 -36.79 73.60 -69.00
N LEU A 425 -37.73 73.59 -68.05
CA LEU A 425 -38.90 74.47 -68.08
C LEU A 425 -38.47 75.95 -68.00
N ARG A 426 -37.60 76.31 -67.06
CA ARG A 426 -36.99 77.65 -66.93
C ARG A 426 -36.34 78.08 -68.25
N SER A 427 -35.54 77.22 -68.87
CA SER A 427 -34.87 77.45 -70.15
C SER A 427 -35.85 77.61 -71.33
N MET A 428 -36.90 76.79 -71.40
CA MET A 428 -37.93 76.87 -72.45
C MET A 428 -38.75 78.17 -72.38
N PHE A 429 -39.04 78.67 -71.17
CA PHE A 429 -39.72 79.96 -70.99
C PHE A 429 -38.77 81.18 -71.04
N SER A 430 -37.47 80.98 -70.81
CA SER A 430 -36.41 82.00 -70.88
C SER A 430 -35.71 82.10 -72.26
N ALA A 431 -36.29 81.50 -73.31
CA ALA A 431 -35.70 81.49 -74.65
C ALA A 431 -35.57 82.93 -75.23
N PRO A 432 -34.38 83.35 -75.69
CA PRO A 432 -34.18 84.74 -76.13
C PRO A 432 -35.07 85.13 -77.31
N GLY A 433 -35.84 86.20 -77.15
CA GLY A 433 -36.65 86.81 -78.22
C GLY A 433 -38.17 86.67 -78.12
N LEU A 434 -38.73 86.09 -77.04
CA LEU A 434 -40.20 86.02 -76.84
C LEU A 434 -40.73 86.92 -75.71
N PHE A 435 -39.90 87.27 -74.72
CA PHE A 435 -40.28 88.12 -73.58
C PHE A 435 -39.17 89.12 -73.22
N GLU A 436 -38.99 90.13 -74.07
CA GLU A 436 -38.05 91.24 -73.81
C GLU A 436 -38.73 92.29 -72.91
N GLY A 437 -38.45 92.22 -71.59
CA GLY A 437 -38.97 93.20 -70.62
C GLY A 437 -39.36 92.69 -69.23
N VAL A 438 -38.80 91.58 -68.73
CA VAL A 438 -38.95 91.14 -67.33
C VAL A 438 -37.60 90.71 -66.79
N ASP A 439 -37.12 91.40 -65.75
CA ASP A 439 -35.88 91.04 -65.04
C ASP A 439 -36.15 89.87 -64.08
N PHE A 440 -35.34 88.81 -64.17
CA PHE A 440 -35.47 87.58 -63.38
C PHE A 440 -34.35 87.37 -62.33
N ASP A 441 -33.64 88.45 -61.98
CA ASP A 441 -32.61 88.48 -60.94
C ASP A 441 -33.14 89.11 -59.64
N ASP A 442 -33.89 88.34 -58.85
CA ASP A 442 -33.96 88.55 -57.40
C ASP A 442 -34.24 87.24 -56.62
N ASP A 443 -33.94 87.27 -55.32
CA ASP A 443 -34.21 86.25 -54.28
C ASP A 443 -33.63 84.84 -54.51
N LYS A 444 -32.28 84.76 -54.53
CA LYS A 444 -31.51 83.51 -54.32
C LYS A 444 -30.67 83.56 -53.02
N SER A 445 -31.28 83.26 -51.88
CA SER A 445 -30.54 82.77 -50.69
C SER A 445 -31.41 82.02 -49.67
N ASP A 446 -32.43 82.67 -49.10
CA ASP A 446 -32.85 82.35 -47.73
C ASP A 446 -33.93 81.26 -47.53
N GLN A 447 -34.43 80.65 -48.61
CA GLN A 447 -35.50 79.62 -48.51
C GLN A 447 -35.01 78.17 -48.53
N ALA A 448 -33.74 77.92 -48.87
CA ALA A 448 -33.17 76.56 -48.75
C ALA A 448 -33.06 76.09 -47.28
N ALA A 449 -32.90 77.01 -46.34
CA ALA A 449 -32.68 76.73 -44.92
C ALA A 449 -33.97 76.50 -44.10
N LYS A 450 -35.17 76.64 -44.71
CA LYS A 450 -36.46 76.58 -43.99
C LYS A 450 -37.41 75.47 -44.47
N ALA A 451 -37.02 74.71 -45.50
CA ALA A 451 -37.71 73.48 -45.90
C ALA A 451 -37.22 72.23 -45.14
N ALA A 452 -36.19 72.37 -44.30
CA ALA A 452 -35.79 71.37 -43.31
C ALA A 452 -36.79 71.37 -42.14
N VAL A 453 -37.96 70.75 -42.35
CA VAL A 453 -38.83 70.32 -41.26
C VAL A 453 -38.01 69.41 -40.34
N PRO A 454 -38.04 69.59 -39.00
CA PRO A 454 -37.33 68.69 -38.11
C PRO A 454 -38.00 67.31 -38.15
N THR A 455 -37.45 66.39 -38.94
CA THR A 455 -37.64 64.96 -38.72
C THR A 455 -37.25 64.67 -37.27
N GLU A 456 -38.09 63.87 -36.59
CA GLU A 456 -37.92 63.58 -35.17
C GLU A 456 -36.51 63.06 -34.90
N ARG A 457 -35.92 63.44 -33.75
CA ARG A 457 -34.52 63.16 -33.42
C ARG A 457 -34.26 61.66 -33.27
N ILE A 458 -34.02 60.99 -34.40
CA ILE A 458 -33.10 59.86 -34.49
C ILE A 458 -31.79 60.34 -33.84
N ALA A 459 -31.18 59.47 -33.03
CA ALA A 459 -29.96 59.75 -32.27
C ALA A 459 -28.95 60.59 -33.08
N SER A 460 -28.46 61.68 -32.49
CA SER A 460 -27.51 62.59 -33.13
C SER A 460 -26.25 61.85 -33.58
N GLU A 461 -25.47 62.44 -34.49
CA GLU A 461 -24.20 61.84 -34.94
C GLU A 461 -23.25 61.55 -33.76
N SER A 462 -23.32 62.35 -32.68
CA SER A 462 -22.65 62.10 -31.39
C SER A 462 -23.23 60.94 -30.58
N GLU A 463 -24.55 60.73 -30.58
CA GLU A 463 -25.19 59.60 -29.88
C GLU A 463 -25.02 58.28 -30.67
N LEU A 464 -25.03 58.33 -32.01
CA LEU A 464 -24.69 57.20 -32.87
C LEU A 464 -23.19 56.87 -32.82
N ARG A 465 -22.31 57.87 -32.71
CA ARG A 465 -20.89 57.64 -32.39
C ARG A 465 -20.73 57.01 -31.01
N ALA A 466 -21.34 57.55 -29.96
CA ALA A 466 -21.22 56.99 -28.61
C ALA A 466 -21.77 55.56 -28.46
N ILE A 467 -22.63 55.09 -29.39
CA ILE A 467 -23.08 53.69 -29.47
C ILE A 467 -22.13 52.82 -30.31
N ALA A 468 -21.42 53.40 -31.30
CA ALA A 468 -20.38 52.72 -32.06
C ALA A 468 -19.08 52.62 -31.26
N GLU A 469 -18.59 53.73 -30.70
CA GLU A 469 -17.44 53.80 -29.78
C GLU A 469 -17.68 52.86 -28.59
N ARG A 470 -18.86 52.85 -27.95
CA ARG A 470 -19.16 51.86 -26.89
C ARG A 470 -19.25 50.39 -27.37
N ALA A 471 -19.31 50.12 -28.68
CA ALA A 471 -19.23 48.77 -29.24
C ALA A 471 -17.80 48.39 -29.67
N ASP A 472 -17.00 49.38 -30.09
CA ASP A 472 -15.58 49.21 -30.44
C ASP A 472 -14.71 49.18 -29.15
N ASP A 473 -14.95 50.07 -28.18
CA ASP A 473 -14.39 50.07 -26.81
C ASP A 473 -14.64 48.72 -26.11
N ALA A 474 -15.83 48.13 -26.31
CA ALA A 474 -16.20 46.83 -25.74
C ALA A 474 -15.51 45.64 -26.42
N ALA A 475 -14.85 45.85 -27.57
CA ALA A 475 -13.95 44.89 -28.19
C ALA A 475 -12.49 45.09 -27.72
N ASP A 476 -12.03 46.33 -27.58
CA ASP A 476 -10.68 46.63 -27.07
C ASP A 476 -10.52 46.28 -25.57
N ASP A 477 -11.52 46.58 -24.72
CA ASP A 477 -11.51 46.18 -23.29
C ASP A 477 -11.50 44.64 -23.09
N ALA A 478 -11.78 43.86 -24.14
CA ALA A 478 -11.68 42.39 -24.12
C ALA A 478 -10.27 41.86 -24.45
N GLU A 479 -9.42 42.62 -25.17
CA GLU A 479 -8.02 42.25 -25.44
C GLU A 479 -6.99 42.90 -24.49
N VAL A 480 -7.38 43.91 -23.68
CA VAL A 480 -6.48 44.57 -22.71
C VAL A 480 -6.79 44.25 -21.23
N SER A 481 -7.23 43.01 -20.96
CA SER A 481 -7.30 42.45 -19.60
C SER A 481 -6.26 41.36 -19.31
N GLU A 482 -5.20 41.24 -20.13
CA GLU A 482 -3.95 40.56 -19.73
C GLU A 482 -2.86 41.59 -19.40
N ALA A 483 -1.99 41.24 -18.44
CA ALA A 483 -0.79 41.99 -18.02
C ALA A 483 -0.98 43.40 -17.40
N GLN A 484 -1.61 43.48 -16.21
CA GLN A 484 -1.26 44.55 -15.25
C GLN A 484 -1.23 44.11 -13.76
N ALA A 485 -0.48 43.05 -13.47
CA ALA A 485 0.01 42.78 -12.12
C ALA A 485 1.32 43.57 -11.88
N ALA A 486 1.27 44.61 -11.04
CA ALA A 486 2.46 45.40 -10.70
C ALA A 486 3.43 44.61 -9.80
N PRO A 487 4.76 44.76 -9.97
CA PRO A 487 5.74 43.98 -9.22
C PRO A 487 5.89 44.48 -7.77
N ILE A 488 5.97 43.54 -6.83
CA ILE A 488 6.54 43.76 -5.50
C ILE A 488 7.89 43.04 -5.49
N ALA A 489 8.97 43.80 -5.28
CA ALA A 489 10.33 43.31 -5.17
C ALA A 489 11.10 44.18 -4.15
N GLN A 490 12.25 43.68 -3.70
CA GLN A 490 13.11 44.25 -2.65
C GLN A 490 12.57 44.06 -1.20
N ASP A 491 13.36 43.57 -0.25
CA ASP A 491 14.70 42.95 -0.34
C ASP A 491 15.05 42.17 0.95
N GLN A 492 16.29 41.66 1.02
CA GLN A 492 17.03 41.16 2.21
C GLN A 492 16.79 39.71 2.66
N ASP A 493 17.65 38.81 2.16
CA ASP A 493 18.49 38.01 3.08
C ASP A 493 19.31 38.95 3.98
N PRO A 494 19.66 38.52 5.21
CA PRO A 494 21.10 38.36 5.42
C PRO A 494 21.54 37.15 6.27
N ASP A 495 22.45 36.40 5.64
CA ASP A 495 23.74 35.97 6.22
C ASP A 495 23.81 34.78 7.20
N GLN A 496 25.04 34.33 7.41
CA GLN A 496 25.48 33.07 7.98
C GLN A 496 25.77 33.19 9.49
N GLY A 497 25.75 32.07 10.22
CA GLY A 497 26.14 32.05 11.63
C GLY A 497 26.24 30.64 12.20
N GLU A 498 27.48 30.16 12.41
CA GLU A 498 27.77 28.98 13.22
C GLU A 498 27.83 29.35 14.72
N GLU A 499 27.32 28.50 15.61
CA GLU A 499 27.84 28.13 16.95
C GLU A 499 26.74 27.39 17.75
N GLN A 500 26.90 26.10 18.06
CA GLN A 500 27.59 25.51 19.22
C GLN A 500 26.88 25.66 20.60
N SER A 501 26.17 24.59 20.98
CA SER A 501 26.06 24.05 22.36
C SER A 501 25.54 22.61 22.22
N GLN A 502 26.21 21.53 22.65
CA GLN A 502 26.50 21.11 24.04
C GLN A 502 25.23 21.15 24.92
N GLY A 503 24.73 20.08 25.53
CA GLY A 503 25.07 18.65 25.57
C GLY A 503 23.98 17.94 26.43
N GLN A 504 24.06 16.70 26.90
CA GLN A 504 25.05 15.60 26.80
C GLN A 504 24.27 14.27 26.87
N ASP A 505 24.94 13.15 26.61
CA ASP A 505 24.47 11.82 27.01
C ASP A 505 24.23 11.71 28.52
N THR A 506 23.33 10.82 28.94
CA THR A 506 23.73 9.70 29.82
C THR A 506 22.66 8.61 29.85
N ALA A 507 23.11 7.35 29.82
CA ALA A 507 22.30 6.18 30.10
C ALA A 507 22.91 5.40 31.27
N HIS A 508 22.10 5.12 32.28
CA HIS A 508 22.17 4.01 33.24
C HIS A 508 20.80 4.00 33.95
N ASP A 509 20.07 2.89 34.15
CA ASP A 509 20.46 1.57 34.67
C ASP A 509 20.92 1.58 36.13
N SER A 510 19.99 1.21 37.02
CA SER A 510 20.24 0.53 38.31
C SER A 510 18.89 0.06 38.86
N ALA A 511 18.90 -1.03 39.63
CA ALA A 511 17.71 -1.66 40.20
C ALA A 511 17.69 -1.60 41.74
N GLN A 512 16.68 -2.28 42.31
CA GLN A 512 16.57 -2.77 43.70
C GLN A 512 16.02 -1.83 44.81
N ASP A 513 14.96 -2.38 45.43
CA ASP A 513 14.76 -2.59 46.87
C ASP A 513 14.86 -1.41 47.86
N ALA A 514 13.68 -1.02 48.38
CA ALA A 514 13.49 -0.64 49.79
C ALA A 514 12.07 -1.05 50.24
N ASP A 515 11.93 -1.39 51.52
CA ASP A 515 10.74 -2.03 52.12
C ASP A 515 9.97 -1.06 53.05
N ASP A 516 8.89 -1.56 53.65
CA ASP A 516 8.19 -1.09 54.86
C ASP A 516 7.23 0.12 54.75
N GLY A 517 6.06 0.02 55.41
CA GLY A 517 5.03 1.09 55.37
C GLY A 517 3.59 0.73 55.75
N ALA A 518 3.35 -0.11 56.76
CA ALA A 518 2.01 -0.62 57.09
C ALA A 518 1.01 0.40 57.70
N ALA A 519 -0.26 0.36 57.28
CA ALA A 519 -1.38 1.01 57.98
C ALA A 519 -2.73 0.25 57.80
N ALA A 520 -3.42 -0.03 58.91
CA ALA A 520 -4.59 -0.92 59.02
C ALA A 520 -5.94 -0.39 58.48
N GLY A 521 -6.91 -1.27 58.21
CA GLY A 521 -8.31 -0.86 57.95
C GLY A 521 -9.39 -1.93 57.65
N GLN A 522 -9.95 -2.55 58.70
CA GLN A 522 -11.34 -3.06 58.81
C GLN A 522 -11.94 -4.08 57.80
N ALA A 523 -12.12 -5.32 58.29
CA ALA A 523 -13.26 -6.22 57.97
C ALA A 523 -14.47 -5.88 58.91
N PRO A 524 -15.64 -6.60 59.03
CA PRO A 524 -15.90 -8.02 58.67
C PRO A 524 -17.35 -8.45 58.23
N GLY A 525 -17.50 -9.74 57.88
CA GLY A 525 -18.77 -10.52 57.89
C GLY A 525 -18.49 -11.99 57.56
N ARG A 526 -18.65 -12.97 58.48
CA ARG A 526 -19.88 -13.71 58.87
C ARG A 526 -20.51 -14.57 57.75
N ALA A 527 -20.85 -15.86 57.94
CA ALA A 527 -20.65 -16.78 59.08
C ALA A 527 -21.01 -18.26 58.72
N GLN A 528 -20.51 -19.23 59.52
CA GLN A 528 -21.14 -20.53 59.91
C GLN A 528 -21.47 -21.57 58.77
N GLU A 529 -21.53 -22.90 58.97
CA GLU A 529 -21.33 -23.80 60.14
C GLU A 529 -21.11 -25.29 59.73
N GLN A 530 -20.73 -26.15 60.69
CA GLN A 530 -20.97 -27.62 60.76
C GLN A 530 -20.32 -28.55 59.70
N GLU A 531 -19.96 -29.82 59.96
CA GLU A 531 -19.78 -30.63 61.20
C GLU A 531 -18.82 -31.83 60.89
N ALA A 532 -18.28 -32.52 61.90
CA ALA A 532 -17.35 -33.67 61.73
C ALA A 532 -17.64 -34.80 62.74
N PRO A 533 -17.17 -36.04 62.50
CA PRO A 533 -16.33 -36.67 63.54
C PRO A 533 -15.26 -37.71 63.10
N ARG A 534 -14.06 -37.55 63.70
CA ARG A 534 -13.15 -38.57 64.31
C ARG A 534 -12.57 -39.72 63.45
N GLU A 535 -11.25 -39.81 63.20
CA GLU A 535 -10.11 -40.17 64.11
C GLU A 535 -10.17 -41.55 64.81
N PRO A 536 -9.03 -42.16 65.22
CA PRO A 536 -7.63 -41.67 65.27
C PRO A 536 -6.64 -42.60 64.47
N ARG A 537 -5.31 -42.72 64.63
CA ARG A 537 -4.24 -42.27 65.59
C ARG A 537 -2.91 -42.09 64.80
N ALA A 538 -2.05 -41.11 65.09
CA ALA A 538 -0.92 -41.06 66.07
C ALA A 538 0.29 -41.98 65.73
N ASP A 539 1.49 -41.45 65.40
CA ASP A 539 2.54 -40.80 66.24
C ASP A 539 3.59 -41.83 66.72
N THR A 540 4.89 -41.55 66.92
CA THR A 540 5.71 -40.31 66.83
C THR A 540 7.13 -40.72 66.29
N LEU A 541 8.34 -40.15 66.50
CA LEU A 541 8.94 -39.09 67.37
C LEU A 541 10.31 -38.65 66.76
N VAL A 542 10.85 -37.49 67.16
CA VAL A 542 12.24 -37.03 66.89
C VAL A 542 12.83 -36.45 68.18
N ILE A 543 14.10 -36.75 68.52
CA ILE A 543 14.85 -36.12 69.64
C ILE A 543 16.32 -35.92 69.24
N ASP A 544 16.88 -34.79 69.67
CA ASP A 544 18.26 -34.33 69.42
C ASP A 544 19.32 -34.81 70.45
N ALA A 545 20.56 -34.39 70.20
CA ALA A 545 21.80 -34.74 70.90
C ALA A 545 21.91 -34.31 72.38
N GLU A 546 22.87 -34.92 73.09
CA GLU A 546 23.67 -34.24 74.13
C GLU A 546 25.11 -34.83 74.20
N ALA A 547 26.03 -34.15 74.91
CA ALA A 547 27.48 -34.43 74.94
C ALA A 547 28.02 -34.56 76.41
N VAL A 548 29.33 -34.30 76.64
CA VAL A 548 30.13 -34.36 77.93
C VAL A 548 30.98 -35.64 78.08
N SER A 549 32.26 -35.65 78.52
CA SER A 549 33.34 -34.63 78.62
C SER A 549 34.72 -35.34 78.80
N ALA A 550 35.84 -34.60 78.83
CA ALA A 550 37.21 -35.14 78.69
C ALA A 550 38.12 -35.06 79.95
N GLN A 551 39.15 -35.93 79.99
CA GLN A 551 40.43 -35.91 80.75
C GLN A 551 41.35 -36.98 80.08
N GLY A 552 42.69 -36.90 79.96
CA GLY A 552 43.70 -35.92 80.37
C GLY A 552 44.50 -36.35 81.62
N ALA A 553 45.84 -36.43 81.65
CA ALA A 553 46.90 -36.33 80.61
C ALA A 553 48.26 -36.86 81.15
N ASP A 554 49.20 -37.26 80.26
CA ASP A 554 50.68 -37.41 80.39
C ASP A 554 51.15 -38.16 79.10
N GLY A 555 52.32 -38.02 78.47
CA GLY A 555 53.68 -37.52 78.82
C GLY A 555 54.68 -38.68 78.62
N GLN A 556 55.75 -38.67 77.80
CA GLN A 556 56.48 -37.68 76.98
C GLN A 556 56.97 -38.38 75.67
N SER A 557 57.37 -37.72 74.56
CA SER A 557 58.75 -37.20 74.35
C SER A 557 58.99 -36.68 72.91
N ALA A 558 60.04 -35.87 72.74
CA ALA A 558 60.78 -35.53 71.51
C ALA A 558 60.17 -34.52 70.50
N GLU A 559 61.06 -33.71 69.89
CA GLU A 559 60.77 -32.51 69.08
C GLU A 559 61.21 -32.67 67.61
N ALA A 560 60.78 -31.74 66.74
CA ALA A 560 61.34 -31.54 65.39
C ALA A 560 62.70 -30.81 65.42
N PRO A 561 63.40 -30.61 64.29
CA PRO A 561 63.18 -29.38 63.50
C PRO A 561 63.41 -29.55 61.97
N ALA A 562 63.73 -28.46 61.26
CA ALA A 562 63.71 -28.35 59.79
C ALA A 562 65.04 -27.88 59.16
N THR A 563 64.98 -27.60 57.84
CA THR A 563 65.84 -26.72 57.00
C THR A 563 67.24 -27.15 56.50
N GLN A 564 67.40 -27.06 55.16
CA GLN A 564 68.60 -26.64 54.38
C GLN A 564 69.79 -27.63 54.25
N ALA A 565 70.63 -27.64 53.19
CA ALA A 565 70.66 -26.97 51.86
C ALA A 565 71.73 -27.62 50.91
N ILE A 566 71.78 -27.21 49.61
CA ILE A 566 72.98 -27.19 48.70
C ILE A 566 73.52 -28.59 48.23
N ASP A 567 73.99 -28.88 47.00
CA ASP A 567 74.15 -28.23 45.66
C ASP A 567 74.43 -29.36 44.59
N ALA A 568 74.80 -29.24 43.29
CA ALA A 568 74.98 -28.19 42.24
C ALA A 568 75.15 -28.88 40.84
N GLN A 569 75.03 -28.12 39.72
CA GLN A 569 75.55 -28.44 38.34
C GLN A 569 74.95 -29.72 37.64
N ALA A 570 75.20 -30.07 36.36
CA ALA A 570 75.27 -29.40 35.03
C ALA A 570 75.31 -30.53 33.93
N THR A 571 75.13 -30.41 32.60
CA THR A 571 74.94 -29.28 31.63
C THR A 571 74.14 -29.77 30.38
N GLU A 572 74.15 -29.00 29.27
CA GLU A 572 74.05 -29.30 27.81
C GLU A 572 73.85 -30.74 27.27
N ALA A 573 73.34 -31.04 26.05
CA ALA A 573 72.58 -30.41 24.95
C ALA A 573 73.03 -31.01 23.58
N HIS A 574 72.09 -31.55 22.80
CA HIS A 574 72.08 -31.73 21.31
C HIS A 574 70.70 -32.34 20.98
N GLU A 575 69.81 -31.73 20.20
CA GLU A 575 69.85 -31.39 18.76
C GLU A 575 69.65 -32.61 17.83
N VAL A 576 68.73 -32.48 16.87
CA VAL A 576 68.27 -33.55 15.97
C VAL A 576 68.26 -33.03 14.53
N VAL A 577 69.09 -33.59 13.65
CA VAL A 577 69.20 -33.23 12.21
C VAL A 577 69.63 -34.44 11.37
N ALA A 578 69.00 -34.61 10.18
CA ALA A 578 69.37 -35.53 9.07
C ALA A 578 69.30 -37.06 9.38
N ASP A 579 69.20 -38.00 8.42
CA ASP A 579 68.68 -38.05 7.03
C ASP A 579 68.47 -39.55 6.65
N GLY A 580 67.85 -39.97 5.54
CA GLY A 580 67.16 -39.23 4.47
C GLY A 580 67.31 -39.90 3.09
N ALA A 581 66.19 -40.33 2.48
CA ALA A 581 66.10 -40.96 1.13
C ALA A 581 66.74 -42.38 1.02
N LYS A 582 66.43 -43.31 0.09
CA LYS A 582 65.37 -43.39 -0.97
C LYS A 582 65.29 -44.81 -1.63
N ASP A 583 64.31 -44.95 -2.55
CA ASP A 583 64.27 -45.80 -3.78
C ASP A 583 63.71 -47.26 -3.81
N GLU A 584 63.05 -47.53 -4.96
CA GLU A 584 62.64 -48.77 -5.66
C GLU A 584 61.75 -49.85 -4.95
N VAL A 585 60.56 -50.31 -5.38
CA VAL A 585 59.70 -50.31 -6.62
C VAL A 585 59.71 -51.62 -7.45
N PHE A 586 58.52 -52.24 -7.61
CA PHE A 586 58.16 -53.35 -8.56
C PHE A 586 58.83 -54.74 -8.29
N ASP A 587 58.27 -55.90 -8.67
CA ASP A 587 56.92 -56.32 -9.12
C ASP A 587 56.76 -57.86 -8.99
N ALA A 588 55.54 -58.43 -8.89
CA ALA A 588 55.28 -59.86 -9.14
C ALA A 588 53.77 -60.25 -9.13
N GLU A 589 53.25 -60.74 -10.27
CA GLU A 589 51.94 -61.42 -10.37
C GLU A 589 52.06 -62.94 -10.59
N GLY A 590 51.04 -63.70 -10.15
CA GLY A 590 50.79 -65.09 -10.55
C GLY A 590 51.58 -66.20 -9.80
N GLY A 591 51.14 -67.45 -9.78
CA GLY A 591 49.84 -67.98 -10.22
C GLY A 591 49.81 -69.51 -10.46
N ALA A 592 48.73 -70.17 -10.02
CA ALA A 592 48.26 -71.53 -10.36
C ALA A 592 49.03 -72.80 -9.87
N GLU A 593 48.24 -73.74 -9.31
CA GLU A 593 48.22 -75.22 -9.56
C GLU A 593 49.46 -76.12 -9.27
N PHE A 594 49.35 -77.42 -8.95
CA PHE A 594 48.31 -78.29 -8.33
C PHE A 594 48.96 -79.67 -7.97
N ASP A 595 48.22 -80.58 -7.32
CA ASP A 595 48.54 -82.03 -7.09
C ASP A 595 49.63 -82.37 -6.05
N GLY A 596 49.53 -83.41 -5.19
CA GLY A 596 48.41 -84.33 -4.92
C GLY A 596 48.75 -85.49 -3.95
N SER A 597 47.73 -86.27 -3.55
CA SER A 597 47.78 -87.54 -2.76
C SER A 597 48.17 -87.45 -1.26
N LEU A 598 47.74 -88.32 -0.31
CA LEU A 598 46.68 -89.38 -0.26
C LEU A 598 46.38 -89.79 1.22
N ASP A 599 45.41 -90.72 1.42
CA ASP A 599 45.16 -91.56 2.62
C ASP A 599 44.51 -90.93 3.90
N HIS A 600 43.91 -91.68 4.83
CA HIS A 600 42.58 -92.37 4.76
C HIS A 600 41.94 -92.60 6.18
N GLY A 601 40.62 -92.88 6.26
CA GLY A 601 39.83 -93.17 7.49
C GLY A 601 39.04 -91.96 8.04
N GLY A 602 37.87 -92.03 8.69
CA GLY A 602 37.12 -93.12 9.37
C GLY A 602 37.08 -92.87 10.90
N GLU A 603 35.98 -92.86 11.67
CA GLU A 603 34.55 -93.22 11.54
C GLU A 603 33.68 -92.17 12.33
N ALA A 604 32.49 -91.73 11.89
CA ALA A 604 31.13 -92.29 12.03
C ALA A 604 30.43 -92.24 13.43
N ASP A 605 29.38 -91.41 13.50
CA ASP A 605 28.04 -91.66 14.12
C ASP A 605 27.89 -92.05 15.61
N LYS A 606 27.29 -91.15 16.43
CA LYS A 606 25.97 -91.42 17.08
C LYS A 606 25.24 -90.24 17.74
N ARG A 607 23.94 -90.49 17.97
CA ARG A 607 22.92 -89.63 18.61
C ARG A 607 22.66 -90.04 20.08
N LEU A 608 21.82 -89.24 20.76
CA LEU A 608 21.20 -89.45 22.09
C LEU A 608 22.16 -89.18 23.27
N ARG A 609 21.68 -88.68 24.41
CA ARG A 609 20.27 -88.52 24.85
C ARG A 609 19.78 -87.09 24.89
#